data_AF-A0A0B4C910-F1
#
_entry.id   AF-A0A0B4C910-F1
#
_cell.length_a   1.000
_cell.length_b   1.000
_cell.length_c   1.000
_cell.angle_alpha   90.00
_cell.angle_beta   90.00
_cell.angle_gamma   90.00
#
_symmetry.space_group_name_H-M   'P 1'
#
loop_
_entity.id
_entity.type
_entity.pdbx_description
1 polymer ?
#
loop_
_entity_poly.entity_id
_entity_poly.type
_entity_poly.pdbx_seq_one_letter_code
_entity_poly.pdbx_strand_id
1 'polypeptide(L)'
;MKSLSLFSICLLGLAACSETVSETTGTFTARGETYPTITRQFQRADGSTYSRMTIQVGAERVSCIPGNRADCETALIDTYNRDRSNF
;
A
#
# COMPACT_ATOMS: atom_id res chain seq x y z
N MET A 1 -18.66 -33.02 39.94
CA MET A 1 -18.23 -31.61 40.13
C MET A 1 -16.84 -31.47 39.52
N LYS A 2 -16.73 -30.80 38.36
CA LYS A 2 -16.23 -29.41 38.25
C LYS A 2 -14.68 -29.44 38.34
N SER A 3 -13.89 -29.26 37.29
CA SER A 3 -13.92 -28.20 36.28
C SER A 3 -12.87 -28.51 35.20
N LEU A 4 -13.28 -28.60 33.93
CA LEU A 4 -12.37 -28.46 32.78
C LEU A 4 -11.93 -26.98 32.74
N SER A 5 -10.66 -26.70 33.01
CA SER A 5 -10.10 -25.36 32.83
C SER A 5 -9.48 -25.22 31.44
N LEU A 6 -10.33 -25.25 30.42
CA LEU A 6 -10.10 -24.54 29.16
C LEU A 6 -10.39 -23.06 29.44
N PHE A 7 -9.37 -22.20 29.49
CA PHE A 7 -9.48 -20.76 29.16
C PHE A 7 -8.12 -20.08 29.41
N SER A 8 -7.33 -19.89 28.36
CA SER A 8 -6.37 -18.77 28.25
C SER A 8 -5.98 -18.60 26.79
N ILE A 9 -7.03 -18.43 25.98
CA ILE A 9 -6.94 -17.73 24.71
C ILE A 9 -6.77 -16.24 25.08
N CYS A 10 -5.53 -15.78 25.22
CA CYS A 10 -5.23 -14.35 25.11
C CYS A 10 -4.53 -14.11 23.78
N LEU A 11 -5.39 -14.12 22.75
CA LEU A 11 -5.21 -13.46 21.47
C LEU A 11 -4.76 -12.01 21.70
N LEU A 12 -3.46 -11.76 21.70
CA LEU A 12 -2.89 -10.43 21.48
C LEU A 12 -2.37 -10.37 20.04
N GLY A 13 -3.26 -10.64 19.09
CA GLY A 13 -3.08 -10.23 17.71
C GLY A 13 -3.38 -8.74 17.63
N LEU A 14 -2.36 -7.90 17.83
CA LEU A 14 -2.40 -6.48 17.47
C LEU A 14 -2.51 -6.40 15.94
N ALA A 15 -3.71 -6.64 15.42
CA ALA A 15 -4.06 -6.29 14.05
C ALA A 15 -4.13 -4.76 14.02
N ALA A 16 -3.00 -4.11 13.75
CA ALA A 16 -2.96 -2.71 13.33
C ALA A 16 -3.58 -2.62 11.92
N CYS A 17 -4.89 -2.83 11.84
CA CYS A 17 -5.66 -2.56 10.64
C CYS A 17 -5.70 -1.04 10.49
N SER A 18 -4.78 -0.47 9.69
CA SER A 18 -4.93 0.93 9.29
C SER A 18 -6.21 1.02 8.46
N GLU A 19 -7.22 1.71 8.98
CA GLU A 19 -8.48 1.88 8.27
C GLU A 19 -8.23 2.77 7.04
N THR A 20 -8.64 2.28 5.87
CA THR A 20 -8.65 3.10 4.65
C THR A 20 -9.85 4.03 4.75
N VAL A 21 -9.60 5.33 4.94
CA VAL A 21 -10.65 6.33 5.12
C VAL A 21 -11.10 6.95 3.81
N SER A 22 -10.27 6.86 2.77
CA SER A 22 -10.63 7.31 1.42
C SER A 22 -9.81 6.56 0.36
N GLU A 23 -10.44 6.33 -0.79
CA GLU A 23 -9.80 5.78 -1.98
C GLU A 23 -10.18 6.63 -3.20
N THR A 24 -9.21 6.93 -4.05
CA THR A 24 -9.43 7.71 -5.28
C THR A 24 -8.64 7.09 -6.43
N THR A 25 -9.31 6.84 -7.55
CA THR A 25 -8.68 6.36 -8.77
C THR A 25 -8.18 7.53 -9.61
N GLY A 26 -7.13 7.29 -10.40
CA GLY A 26 -6.53 8.31 -11.24
C GLY A 26 -5.57 7.72 -12.27
N THR A 27 -4.74 8.59 -12.83
CA THR A 27 -3.65 8.19 -13.72
C THR A 27 -2.37 8.94 -13.37
N PHE A 28 -1.23 8.33 -13.67
CA PHE A 28 0.08 8.92 -13.54
C PHE A 28 0.83 8.76 -14.86
N THR A 29 1.34 9.86 -15.42
CA THR A 29 2.09 9.84 -16.67
C THR A 29 3.59 10.03 -16.41
N ALA A 30 4.37 9.03 -16.81
CA ALA A 30 5.82 9.05 -16.75
C ALA A 30 6.43 8.40 -17.99
N ARG A 31 7.52 8.99 -18.50
CA ARG A 31 8.26 8.49 -19.68
C ARG A 31 7.40 8.29 -20.93
N GLY A 32 6.35 9.08 -21.10
CA GLY A 32 5.43 8.98 -22.24
C GLY A 32 4.34 7.91 -22.10
N GLU A 33 4.35 7.15 -21.01
CA GLU A 33 3.32 6.15 -20.70
C GLU A 33 2.40 6.66 -19.58
N THR A 34 1.14 6.25 -19.64
CA THR A 34 0.12 6.60 -18.65
C THR A 34 -0.33 5.35 -17.93
N TYR A 35 -0.17 5.34 -16.61
CA TYR A 35 -0.46 4.22 -15.74
C TYR A 35 -1.70 4.50 -14.89
N PRO A 36 -2.61 3.53 -14.71
CA PRO A 36 -3.71 3.67 -13.78
C PRO A 36 -3.19 3.70 -12.33
N THR A 37 -3.81 4.54 -11.51
CA THR A 37 -3.43 4.70 -10.11
C THR A 37 -4.60 4.57 -9.16
N ILE A 38 -4.29 4.15 -7.93
CA ILE A 38 -5.21 4.19 -6.79
C ILE A 38 -4.50 4.87 -5.64
N THR A 39 -5.02 6.02 -5.20
CA THR A 39 -4.55 6.72 -4.00
C THR A 39 -5.45 6.35 -2.84
N ARG A 40 -4.85 5.83 -1.78
CA ARG A 40 -5.53 5.50 -0.52
C ARG A 40 -5.06 6.42 0.57
N GLN A 41 -6.01 6.96 1.34
CA GLN A 41 -5.73 7.65 2.58
C GLN A 41 -6.03 6.70 3.73
N PHE A 42 -5.08 6.61 4.66
CA PHE A 42 -5.14 5.78 5.84
C PHE A 42 -5.18 6.66 7.08
N GLN A 43 -5.99 6.28 8.05
CA GLN A 43 -5.95 6.87 9.38
C GLN A 43 -5.03 6.05 10.28
N ARG A 44 -4.17 6.74 11.03
CA ARG A 44 -3.32 6.17 12.06
C ARG A 44 -4.05 6.17 13.40
N ALA A 45 -3.55 5.38 14.35
CA ALA A 45 -4.09 5.30 15.70
C ALA A 45 -4.04 6.64 16.48
N ASP A 46 -3.14 7.55 16.12
CA ASP A 46 -3.04 8.90 16.69
C ASP A 46 -4.01 9.91 16.05
N GLY A 47 -4.87 9.46 15.13
CA GLY A 47 -5.81 10.30 14.39
C GLY A 47 -5.20 11.03 13.19
N SER A 48 -3.88 10.99 13.01
CA SER A 48 -3.23 11.55 11.81
C SER A 48 -3.57 10.71 10.57
N THR A 49 -3.48 11.31 9.39
CA THR A 49 -3.67 10.58 8.14
C THR A 49 -2.41 10.59 7.29
N TYR A 50 -2.24 9.53 6.49
CA TYR A 50 -1.24 9.50 5.44
C TYR A 50 -1.83 8.90 4.17
N SER A 51 -1.30 9.32 3.03
CA SER A 51 -1.75 8.83 1.74
C SER A 51 -0.66 8.03 1.05
N ARG A 52 -1.05 6.95 0.38
CA ARG A 52 -0.17 6.15 -0.48
C ARG A 52 -0.84 5.99 -1.83
N MET A 53 -0.11 6.30 -2.89
CA MET A 53 -0.54 6.05 -4.26
C MET A 53 0.05 4.72 -4.72
N THR A 54 -0.80 3.90 -5.32
CA THR A 54 -0.40 2.67 -6.00
C THR A 54 -0.52 2.91 -7.50
N ILE A 55 0.56 2.70 -8.24
CA ILE A 55 0.62 2.74 -9.70
C ILE A 55 0.61 1.29 -10.20
N GLN A 56 -0.24 0.98 -11.17
CA GLN A 56 -0.28 -0.35 -11.76
C GLN A 56 0.51 -0.38 -13.06
N VAL A 57 1.53 -1.24 -13.11
CA VAL A 57 2.47 -1.40 -14.22
C VAL A 57 2.34 -2.83 -14.73
N GLY A 58 1.49 -3.05 -15.73
CA GLY A 58 1.13 -4.39 -16.17
C GLY A 58 0.53 -5.22 -15.02
N ALA A 59 1.20 -6.32 -14.65
CA ALA A 59 0.81 -7.19 -13.54
C ALA A 59 1.35 -6.71 -12.18
N GLU A 60 2.31 -5.79 -12.16
CA GLU A 60 2.94 -5.31 -10.94
C GLU A 60 2.24 -4.07 -10.36
N ARG A 61 2.45 -3.85 -9.05
CA ARG A 61 1.91 -2.70 -8.32
C ARG A 61 3.06 -1.99 -7.60
N VAL A 62 3.21 -0.72 -7.90
CA VAL A 62 4.26 0.14 -7.36
C VAL A 62 3.64 1.13 -6.39
N SER A 63 4.23 1.32 -5.21
CA SER A 63 3.72 2.29 -4.23
C SER A 63 4.63 3.51 -4.15
N CYS A 64 4.04 4.71 -4.12
CA CYS A 64 4.77 5.96 -3.94
C CYS A 64 3.92 6.99 -3.15
N ILE A 65 4.54 8.12 -2.79
CA ILE A 65 3.89 9.25 -2.12
C ILE A 65 3.12 10.07 -3.17
N PRO A 66 1.79 10.23 -3.04
CA PRO A 66 1.02 11.03 -3.98
C PRO A 66 1.53 12.47 -4.02
N GLY A 67 1.70 13.01 -5.23
CA GLY A 67 2.23 14.36 -5.45
C GLY A 67 3.75 14.47 -5.44
N ASN A 68 4.49 13.44 -5.00
CA ASN A 68 5.95 13.41 -5.11
C ASN A 68 6.37 12.68 -6.40
N ARG A 69 6.58 13.46 -7.46
CA ARG A 69 6.93 12.90 -8.78
C ARG A 69 8.23 12.08 -8.76
N ALA A 70 9.25 12.55 -8.07
CA ALA A 70 10.56 11.88 -8.03
C ALA A 70 10.47 10.51 -7.35
N ASP A 71 9.70 10.41 -6.26
CA ASP A 71 9.45 9.15 -5.56
C ASP A 71 8.72 8.14 -6.47
N CYS A 72 7.67 8.59 -7.16
CA CYS A 72 6.93 7.73 -8.08
C CYS A 72 7.75 7.30 -9.30
N GLU A 73 8.56 8.18 -9.88
CA GLU A 73 9.44 7.82 -11.00
C GLU A 73 10.55 6.86 -10.56
N THR A 74 11.13 7.05 -9.37
CA THR A 74 12.14 6.14 -8.81
C THR A 74 11.54 4.75 -8.58
N ALA A 75 10.35 4.69 -7.96
CA ALA A 75 9.68 3.42 -7.70
C ALA A 75 9.33 2.68 -9.01
N LEU A 76 8.96 3.40 -10.08
CA LEU A 76 8.78 2.83 -11.41
C LEU A 76 10.10 2.27 -11.98
N ILE A 77 11.20 3.02 -11.88
CA ILE A 77 12.53 2.58 -12.37
C ILE A 77 12.97 1.29 -11.67
N ASP A 78 12.83 1.22 -10.35
CA ASP A 78 13.20 0.05 -9.57
C ASP A 78 12.41 -1.20 -9.99
N THR A 79 11.12 -0.99 -10.29
CA THR A 79 10.21 -2.02 -10.81
C THR A 79 10.69 -2.53 -12.18
N TYR A 80 10.99 -1.62 -13.11
CA TYR A 80 11.55 -2.00 -14.42
C TYR A 80 12.90 -2.73 -14.33
N ASN A 81 13.77 -2.30 -13.43
CA ASN A 81 15.08 -2.94 -13.24
C ASN A 81 14.93 -4.35 -12.66
N ARG A 82 13.96 -4.57 -11.77
CA ARG A 82 13.63 -5.90 -11.22
C ARG A 82 13.09 -6.82 -12.30
N ASP A 83 12.16 -6.36 -13.13
CA ASP A 83 11.61 -7.16 -14.23
C ASP A 83 12.70 -7.57 -15.21
N ARG A 84 13.61 -6.64 -15.55
CA ARG A 84 14.73 -6.93 -16.47
C ARG A 84 15.77 -7.90 -15.90
N SER A 85 15.91 -7.97 -14.58
CA SER A 85 16.86 -8.88 -13.92
C SER A 85 16.35 -10.31 -13.81
N ASN A 86 15.06 -10.56 -14.12
CA ASN A 86 14.45 -11.90 -14.13
C ASN A 86 14.46 -12.58 -15.52
N PHE A 87 15.11 -11.96 -16.51
CA PHE A 87 15.34 -12.51 -17.86
C PHE A 87 16.83 -12.70 -18.13
#